data_AF-A0AAD9DII7-F1
#
_entry.id   AF-A0AAD9DII7-F1
#
_cell.length_a   1.000
_cell.length_b   1.000
_cell.length_c   1.000
_cell.angle_alpha   90.00
_cell.angle_beta   90.00
_cell.angle_gamma   90.00
#
_symmetry.space_group_name_H-M   'P 1'
#
loop_
_entity.id
_entity.type
_entity.pdbx_description
1 polymer ?
#
loop_
_entity_poly.entity_id
_entity_poly.type
_entity_poly.pdbx_seq_one_letter_code
_entity_poly.pdbx_strand_id
1 'polypeptide(L)'
;MASQSTELLHLYRRLLRSCATYPSKNRWGIYEAIREEFRDNRAMNPDDPKTQKQIQVAYKGLGQLRMYDTAQLSKGNPESPNWEVTLEQNPMPKP
;
A
#
# COMPACT_ATOMS: atom_id res chain seq x y z
N MET A 1 -13.60 -8.21 22.31
CA MET A 1 -13.01 -8.26 20.95
C MET A 1 -12.36 -6.91 20.71
N ALA A 2 -11.07 -6.86 20.34
CA ALA A 2 -10.42 -5.59 20.04
C ALA A 2 -11.14 -4.94 18.85
N SER A 3 -11.67 -3.74 19.04
CA SER A 3 -12.29 -2.98 17.96
C SER A 3 -11.16 -2.50 17.04
N GLN A 4 -11.12 -3.00 15.81
CA GLN A 4 -10.15 -2.54 14.83
C GLN A 4 -10.35 -1.05 14.56
N SER A 5 -9.26 -0.29 14.52
CA SER A 5 -9.36 1.14 14.27
C SER A 5 -9.91 1.39 12.86
N THR A 6 -10.84 2.34 12.75
CA THR A 6 -11.44 2.75 11.47
C THR A 6 -10.38 3.16 10.44
N GLU A 7 -9.32 3.80 10.91
CA GLU A 7 -8.18 4.21 10.09
C GLU A 7 -7.44 3.03 9.47
N LEU A 8 -7.19 1.97 10.26
CA LEU A 8 -6.50 0.78 9.80
C LEU A 8 -7.33 0.03 8.74
N LEU A 9 -8.65 -0.02 8.91
CA LEU A 9 -9.57 -0.56 7.89
C LEU A 9 -9.55 0.27 6.60
N HIS A 10 -9.46 1.60 6.71
CA HIS A 10 -9.32 2.47 5.55
C HIS A 10 -7.99 2.26 4.84
N LEU A 11 -6.88 2.12 5.57
CA LEU A 11 -5.57 1.81 5.02
C LEU A 11 -5.59 0.49 4.24
N TYR A 12 -6.11 -0.57 4.86
CA TYR A 12 -6.26 -1.88 4.22
C TYR A 12 -7.05 -1.81 2.91
N ARG A 13 -8.23 -1.18 2.92
CA ARG A 13 -9.06 -1.04 1.71
C ARG A 13 -8.35 -0.25 0.61
N ARG A 14 -7.59 0.80 0.98
CA ARG A 14 -6.81 1.61 0.03
C ARG A 14 -5.67 0.80 -0.60
N LEU A 15 -4.97 -0.03 0.18
CA LEU A 15 -3.93 -0.93 -0.32
C LEU A 15 -4.52 -1.90 -1.35
N LEU A 16 -5.58 -2.62 -0.99
CA LEU A 16 -6.22 -3.59 -1.88
C LEU A 16 -6.69 -2.96 -3.20
N ARG A 17 -7.29 -1.77 -3.13
CA ARG A 17 -7.71 -1.04 -4.33
C ARG A 17 -6.52 -0.65 -5.21
N SER A 18 -5.44 -0.16 -4.60
CA SER A 18 -4.24 0.25 -5.34
C SER A 18 -3.52 -0.95 -5.96
N CYS A 19 -3.50 -2.11 -5.28
CA CYS A 19 -2.98 -3.35 -5.85
C CYS A 19 -3.78 -3.83 -7.06
N ALA A 20 -5.12 -3.69 -7.05
CA ALA A 20 -5.96 -4.13 -8.15
C ALA A 20 -5.67 -3.39 -9.47
N THR A 21 -5.28 -2.11 -9.38
CA THR A 21 -4.92 -1.27 -10.54
C THR A 21 -3.42 -1.21 -10.81
N TYR A 22 -2.59 -1.81 -9.96
CA TYR A 22 -1.13 -1.78 -10.09
C TYR A 22 -0.66 -2.47 -11.38
N PRO A 23 0.19 -1.84 -12.21
CA PRO A 23 0.62 -2.37 -13.50
C PRO A 23 1.72 -3.44 -13.36
N SER A 24 1.44 -4.53 -12.63
CA SER A 24 2.35 -5.67 -12.45
C SER A 24 1.64 -6.99 -12.74
N LYS A 25 2.37 -7.92 -13.37
CA LYS A 25 1.90 -9.30 -13.57
C LYS A 25 1.64 -10.02 -12.25
N ASN A 26 2.36 -9.66 -11.18
CA ASN A 26 2.22 -10.24 -9.85
C ASN A 26 1.28 -9.46 -8.93
N ARG A 27 0.45 -8.54 -9.46
CA ARG A 27 -0.43 -7.70 -8.62
C ARG A 27 -1.37 -8.48 -7.72
N TRP A 28 -1.86 -9.63 -8.19
CA TRP A 28 -2.77 -10.49 -7.43
C TRP A 28 -2.04 -11.26 -6.31
N GLY A 29 -0.77 -11.63 -6.51
CA GLY A 29 0.06 -12.20 -5.45
C GLY A 29 0.29 -11.19 -4.33
N ILE A 30 0.57 -9.93 -4.68
CA ILE A 30 0.70 -8.83 -3.71
C ILE A 30 -0.64 -8.60 -2.98
N TYR A 31 -1.74 -8.60 -3.72
CA TYR A 31 -3.09 -8.43 -3.16
C TYR A 31 -3.41 -9.50 -2.09
N GLU A 32 -3.19 -10.78 -2.41
CA GLU A 32 -3.45 -11.87 -1.44
C GLU A 32 -2.49 -11.84 -0.27
N ALA A 33 -1.19 -11.55 -0.47
CA ALA A 33 -0.24 -11.41 0.62
C ALA A 33 -0.66 -10.33 1.63
N ILE A 34 -1.15 -9.18 1.16
CA ILE A 34 -1.68 -8.12 2.03
C ILE A 34 -2.92 -8.57 2.79
N ARG A 35 -3.80 -9.37 2.16
CA ARG A 35 -5.00 -9.91 2.83
C ARG A 35 -4.63 -10.87 3.95
N GLU A 36 -3.69 -11.76 3.70
CA GLU A 36 -3.20 -12.73 4.68
C GLU A 36 -2.50 -12.01 5.84
N GLU A 37 -1.56 -11.13 5.55
CA GLU A 37 -0.83 -10.36 6.56
C GLU A 37 -1.78 -9.52 7.44
N PHE A 38 -2.77 -8.87 6.83
CA PHE A 38 -3.77 -8.11 7.58
C PHE A 38 -4.62 -9.01 8.49
N ARG A 39 -5.02 -10.18 8.00
CA ARG A 39 -5.82 -11.14 8.76
C ARG A 39 -5.04 -11.67 9.96
N ASP A 40 -3.76 -11.99 9.76
CA ASP A 40 -2.90 -12.58 10.78
C ASP A 40 -2.55 -11.56 11.88
N ASN A 41 -2.35 -10.29 11.50
CA ASN A 41 -2.01 -9.22 12.43
C ASN A 41 -3.23 -8.49 13.02
N ARG A 42 -4.47 -8.89 12.67
CA ARG A 42 -5.70 -8.16 13.05
C ARG A 42 -5.93 -8.06 14.57
N ALA A 43 -5.32 -8.93 15.35
CA ALA A 43 -5.50 -9.00 16.80
C ALA A 43 -4.32 -8.36 17.57
N MET A 44 -3.32 -7.83 16.85
CA MET A 44 -2.17 -7.19 17.47
C MET A 44 -2.55 -5.87 18.13
N ASN A 45 -1.85 -5.53 19.21
CA ASN A 45 -2.05 -4.26 19.91
C ASN A 45 -1.54 -3.10 19.01
N PRO A 46 -2.38 -2.10 18.67
CA PRO A 46 -1.96 -0.94 17.88
C PRO A 46 -0.91 -0.07 18.56
N ASP A 47 -0.82 -0.10 19.89
CA ASP A 47 0.17 0.67 20.66
C ASP A 47 1.52 -0.05 20.76
N ASP A 48 1.61 -1.32 20.31
CA ASP A 48 2.88 -2.03 20.30
C ASP A 48 3.82 -1.43 19.24
N PRO A 49 5.09 -1.15 19.59
CA PRO A 49 6.05 -0.56 18.66
C PRO A 49 6.26 -1.36 17.37
N LYS A 50 6.10 -2.69 17.40
CA LYS A 50 6.22 -3.52 16.19
C LYS A 50 5.02 -3.32 15.28
N THR A 51 3.82 -3.27 15.84
CA THR A 51 2.58 -2.96 15.09
C THR A 51 2.68 -1.58 14.44
N GLN A 52 3.14 -0.57 15.19
CA GLN A 52 3.32 0.78 14.62
C GLN A 52 4.31 0.79 13.45
N LYS A 53 5.42 0.04 13.57
CA LYS A 53 6.39 -0.10 12.48
C LYS A 53 5.77 -0.76 11.24
N GLN A 54 4.97 -1.81 11.42
CA GLN A 54 4.25 -2.46 10.32
C GLN A 54 3.24 -1.50 9.65
N ILE A 55 2.51 -0.72 10.44
CA ILE A 55 1.59 0.30 9.93
C ILE A 55 2.35 1.36 9.11
N GLN A 56 3.52 1.81 9.57
CA GLN A 56 4.35 2.75 8.81
C GLN A 56 4.83 2.16 7.47
N VAL A 57 5.25 0.88 7.46
CA VAL A 57 5.61 0.17 6.23
C VAL A 57 4.41 0.10 5.28
N ALA A 58 3.22 -0.20 5.79
CA ALA A 58 1.99 -0.23 4.99
C ALA A 58 1.65 1.14 4.37
N TYR A 59 1.82 2.24 5.12
CA TYR A 59 1.66 3.60 4.58
C TYR A 59 2.68 3.91 3.47
N LYS A 60 3.95 3.53 3.65
CA LYS A 60 4.98 3.70 2.62
C LYS A 60 4.65 2.91 1.36
N GLY A 61 4.26 1.65 1.51
CA GLY A 61 3.83 0.79 0.39
C GLY A 61 2.62 1.35 -0.34
N LEU A 62 1.63 1.89 0.39
CA LEU A 62 0.48 2.57 -0.23
C LEU A 62 0.93 3.78 -1.06
N GLY A 63 1.88 4.58 -0.57
CA GLY A 63 2.45 5.69 -1.32
C GLY A 63 3.05 5.23 -2.65
N GLN A 64 3.87 4.19 -2.61
CA GLN A 64 4.50 3.60 -3.80
C GLN A 64 3.47 3.05 -4.81
N LEU A 65 2.45 2.33 -4.34
CA LEU A 65 1.40 1.81 -5.23
C LEU A 65 0.62 2.93 -5.91
N ARG A 66 0.34 4.01 -5.19
CA ARG A 66 -0.41 5.17 -5.70
C ARG A 66 0.35 5.97 -6.76
N MET A 67 1.67 5.89 -6.80
CA MET A 67 2.45 6.50 -7.87
C MET A 67 2.09 5.96 -9.26
N TYR A 68 1.50 4.77 -9.31
CA TYR A 68 1.09 4.12 -10.56
C TYR A 68 -0.42 4.14 -10.77
N ASP A 69 -1.18 4.79 -9.87
CA ASP A 69 -2.62 4.89 -10.00
C ASP A 69 -2.96 5.89 -11.12
N THR A 70 -3.53 5.39 -12.20
CA THR A 70 -3.93 6.18 -13.37
C THR A 70 -4.90 7.29 -13.00
N ALA A 71 -5.74 7.13 -11.96
CA ALA A 71 -6.63 8.18 -11.48
C ALA A 71 -5.88 9.34 -10.81
N GLN A 72 -4.74 9.06 -10.17
CA GLN A 72 -3.83 10.09 -9.64
C GLN A 72 -3.01 10.75 -10.75
N LEU A 73 -2.44 9.94 -11.66
CA LEU A 73 -1.59 10.43 -12.75
C LEU A 73 -2.34 11.29 -13.76
N SER A 74 -3.63 11.04 -13.94
CA SER A 74 -4.52 11.82 -14.81
C SER A 74 -4.93 13.18 -14.23
N LYS A 75 -4.73 13.46 -12.94
CA LYS A 75 -5.26 14.66 -12.25
C LYS A 75 -6.71 15.00 -12.61
N GLY A 76 -7.54 14.00 -12.90
CA GLY A 76 -8.94 14.18 -13.32
C GLY A 76 -9.20 14.26 -14.82
N ASN A 77 -8.18 14.14 -15.68
CA ASN A 77 -8.33 13.97 -17.13
C ASN A 77 -7.85 12.58 -17.60
N PRO A 78 -8.76 11.62 -17.80
CA PRO A 78 -8.43 10.24 -18.18
C PRO A 78 -7.62 10.11 -19.48
N GLU A 79 -7.68 11.13 -20.35
CA GLU A 79 -7.05 11.11 -21.68
C GLU A 79 -5.58 11.59 -21.67
N SER A 80 -5.10 12.18 -20.57
CA SER A 80 -3.73 12.71 -20.45
C SER A 80 -3.06 12.36 -19.12
N PRO A 81 -2.74 11.07 -18.86
CA PRO A 81 -1.96 10.69 -17.68
C PRO A 81 -0.52 11.21 -17.79
N ASN A 82 -0.07 12.00 -16.80
CA ASN A 82 1.34 12.37 -16.67
C ASN A 82 2.12 11.17 -16.12
N TRP A 83 2.92 10.48 -16.94
CA TRP A 83 3.56 9.21 -16.60
C TRP A 83 4.92 9.35 -15.88
N GLU A 84 5.27 10.55 -15.42
CA GLU A 84 6.52 10.80 -14.72
C GLU A 84 6.45 10.24 -13.27
N VAL A 85 7.12 9.10 -13.05
CA VAL A 85 7.18 8.42 -11.75
C VAL A 85 8.58 8.58 -11.14
N THR A 86 8.72 9.45 -10.15
CA THR A 86 9.99 9.65 -9.42
C THR A 86 10.13 8.63 -8.30
N LEU A 87 10.78 7.51 -8.57
CA LEU A 87 11.09 6.52 -7.54
C LEU A 87 12.23 7.02 -6.66
N GLU A 88 11.99 7.06 -5.34
CA GLU A 88 13.05 7.27 -4.35
C GLU A 88 14.03 6.08 -4.45
N GLN A 89 15.23 6.30 -4.98
CA GLN A 89 16.25 5.27 -5.05
C GLN A 89 16.74 4.96 -3.64
N ASN A 90 16.34 3.81 -3.09
CA ASN A 90 16.97 3.27 -1.91
C ASN A 90 18.34 2.73 -2.35
N PRO A 91 19.47 3.33 -1.93
CA PRO A 91 20.79 2.94 -2.42
C PRO A 91 21.02 1.46 -2.09
N MET A 92 21.34 0.68 -3.11
CA MET A 92 21.70 -0.74 -2.96
C MET A 92 22.87 -0.85 -1.97
N PRO A 93 22.85 -1.78 -0.99
CA PRO A 93 24.05 -2.08 -0.23
C PRO A 93 25.13 -2.54 -1.22
N LYS A 94 26.28 -1.89 -1.22
CA LYS A 94 27.42 -2.32 -2.05
C LYS A 94 27.87 -3.72 -1.60
N PRO A 95 28.26 -4.61 -2.54
CA PRO A 95 28.79 -5.93 -2.24
C PRO A 95 30.12 -5.86 -1.48
#